data_AF-A7E3I4-F1
#
_entry.id   AF-A7E3I4-F1
#
_cell.length_a   1.000
_cell.length_b   1.000
_cell.length_c   1.000
_cell.angle_alpha   90.00
_cell.angle_beta   90.00
_cell.angle_gamma   90.00
#
_symmetry.space_group_name_H-M   'P 1'
#
loop_
_entity.id
_entity.type
_entity.pdbx_description
1 polymer ?
#
loop_
_entity_poly.entity_id
_entity_poly.type
_entity_poly.pdbx_seq_one_letter_code
_entity_poly.pdbx_strand_id
1 'polypeptide(L)' 'SEGIAMAAYESSWILWPVDMQKDLLIVITAAQKPMKLSAGGMAVLSVQTYSQTLYNGYSIFAVLNDIVN' A
#
# COMPACT_ATOMS: atom_id res chain seq x y z
N SER A 1 -6.54 -2.41 -2.44
CA SER A 1 -6.10 -3.56 -1.63
C SER A 1 -5.88 -4.74 -2.57
N GLU A 2 -4.64 -5.18 -2.71
CA GLU A 2 -4.25 -6.28 -3.63
C GLU A 2 -5.01 -7.58 -3.33
N GLY A 3 -5.25 -7.90 -2.05
CA GLY A 3 -5.96 -9.11 -1.64
C GLY A 3 -7.41 -9.18 -2.12
N ILE A 4 -8.11 -8.04 -2.24
CA ILE A 4 -9.49 -8.00 -2.74
C ILE A 4 -9.52 -8.28 -4.24
N ALA A 5 -8.59 -7.69 -5.00
CA ALA A 5 -8.46 -7.94 -6.43
C ALA A 5 -8.15 -9.40 -6.72
N MET A 6 -7.24 -10.01 -5.94
CA MET A 6 -6.89 -11.42 -6.08
C MET A 6 -8.06 -12.34 -5.74
N ALA A 7 -8.71 -12.16 -4.59
CA ALA A 7 -9.87 -12.98 -4.21
C ALA A 7 -11.03 -12.86 -5.20
N ALA A 8 -11.27 -11.67 -5.75
CA ALA A 8 -12.23 -11.45 -6.82
C ALA A 8 -11.86 -12.22 -8.10
N TYR A 9 -10.58 -12.18 -8.50
CA TYR A 9 -10.08 -12.88 -9.67
C TYR A 9 -10.14 -14.42 -9.52
N GLU A 10 -9.85 -14.93 -8.33
CA GLU A 10 -9.87 -16.37 -7.99
C GLU A 10 -11.29 -16.96 -7.86
N SER A 11 -12.32 -16.11 -7.87
CA SER A 11 -13.70 -16.57 -7.86
C SER A 11 -14.07 -17.32 -9.15
N SER A 12 -15.17 -18.05 -9.14
CA SER A 12 -15.69 -18.77 -10.33
C SER A 12 -16.40 -17.83 -11.33
N TRP A 13 -15.93 -16.59 -11.48
CA TRP A 13 -16.60 -15.51 -12.23
C TRP A 13 -16.79 -15.80 -13.72
N ILE A 14 -15.98 -16.69 -14.27
CA ILE A 14 -16.09 -17.16 -15.66
C ILE A 14 -17.46 -17.80 -15.92
N LEU A 15 -18.10 -18.38 -14.89
CA LEU A 15 -19.41 -19.00 -14.97
C LEU A 15 -20.57 -18.00 -14.79
N TRP A 16 -20.28 -16.74 -14.45
CA TRP A 16 -21.30 -15.73 -14.17
C TRP A 16 -21.86 -15.09 -15.45
N PRO A 17 -23.06 -14.48 -15.39
CA PRO A 17 -23.57 -13.67 -16.49
C PRO A 17 -22.61 -12.55 -16.88
N VAL A 18 -22.57 -12.21 -18.17
CA VAL A 18 -21.64 -11.22 -18.74
C VAL A 18 -21.69 -9.87 -18.02
N ASP A 19 -22.87 -9.43 -17.60
CA ASP A 19 -23.02 -8.14 -16.89
C ASP A 19 -22.32 -8.17 -15.53
N MET A 20 -22.41 -9.28 -14.80
CA MET A 20 -21.73 -9.45 -13.51
C MET A 20 -20.20 -9.57 -13.68
N GLN A 21 -19.73 -10.14 -14.79
CA GLN A 21 -18.29 -10.17 -15.11
C GLN A 21 -17.74 -8.75 -15.34
N LYS A 22 -18.51 -7.88 -16.00
CA LYS A 22 -18.14 -6.46 -16.19
C LYS A 22 -18.10 -5.71 -14.86
N ASP A 23 -19.08 -5.95 -13.99
CA ASP A 23 -19.10 -5.35 -12.65
C ASP A 23 -17.89 -5.80 -11.83
N LEU A 24 -17.55 -7.08 -11.88
CA LEU A 24 -16.36 -7.62 -11.21
C LEU A 24 -15.07 -6.98 -11.73
N LEU A 25 -14.97 -6.73 -13.04
CA LEU A 25 -13.81 -6.06 -13.62
C LEU A 25 -13.62 -4.65 -13.05
N ILE A 26 -14.71 -3.91 -12.82
CA ILE A 26 -14.68 -2.59 -12.17
C ILE A 26 -14.15 -2.73 -10.74
N VAL A 27 -14.64 -3.72 -9.98
CA VAL A 27 -14.18 -4.00 -8.61
C VAL A 27 -12.70 -4.34 -8.57
N ILE A 28 -12.23 -5.23 -9.45
CA ILE A 28 -10.81 -5.62 -9.53
C ILE A 28 -9.95 -4.38 -9.86
N THR A 29 -10.35 -3.59 -10.86
CA THR A 29 -9.62 -2.38 -11.27
C THR A 29 -9.53 -1.36 -10.12
N ALA A 30 -10.64 -1.15 -9.40
CA ALA A 30 -10.68 -0.24 -8.26
C ALA A 30 -9.84 -0.77 -7.08
N ALA A 31 -9.87 -2.08 -6.82
CA ALA A 31 -9.13 -2.72 -5.75
C ALA A 31 -7.61 -2.77 -6.02
N GLN A 32 -7.19 -2.86 -7.27
CA GLN A 32 -5.77 -2.77 -7.66
C GLN A 32 -5.18 -1.38 -7.40
N LYS A 33 -6.01 -0.34 -7.30
CA LYS A 33 -5.53 0.99 -6.90
C LYS A 33 -5.14 0.96 -5.41
N PRO A 34 -3.88 1.23 -5.06
CA PRO A 34 -3.45 1.20 -3.67
C PRO A 34 -4.15 2.31 -2.90
N MET A 35 -4.79 1.95 -1.79
CA MET A 35 -5.31 2.91 -0.83
C MET A 35 -4.12 3.53 -0.10
N LYS A 36 -3.81 4.79 -0.41
CA LYS A 36 -2.72 5.53 0.22
C LYS A 36 -3.31 6.44 1.28
N LEU A 37 -2.99 6.17 2.54
CA LEU A 37 -3.24 7.13 3.61
C LEU A 37 -2.10 8.16 3.58
N SER A 38 -2.40 9.44 3.53
CA SER A 38 -1.38 10.50 3.53
C SER A 38 -1.40 11.30 4.83
N ALA A 39 -0.21 11.61 5.35
CA ALA A 39 -0.03 12.55 6.45
C ALA A 39 -0.03 13.98 5.88
N GLY A 40 -1.20 14.62 5.86
CA GLY A 40 -1.35 15.99 5.37
C GLY A 40 -0.92 16.19 3.91
N GLY A 41 -0.93 15.14 3.09
CA GLY A 41 -0.46 15.18 1.70
C GLY A 41 1.06 15.18 1.51
N MET A 42 1.86 15.17 2.59
CA MET A 42 3.32 15.26 2.52
C MET A 42 4.00 13.90 2.42
N ALA A 43 3.47 12.91 3.14
CA ALA A 43 4.05 11.57 3.18
C ALA A 43 2.95 10.51 3.12
N VAL A 44 3.22 9.39 2.45
CA VAL A 44 2.35 8.21 2.50
C VAL A 44 2.63 7.50 3.82
N LEU A 45 1.59 7.28 4.62
CA LEU A 45 1.68 6.47 5.82
C LEU A 45 1.82 5.01 5.41
N SER A 46 3.04 4.50 5.54
CA SER A 46 3.43 3.14 5.20
C SER A 46 4.53 2.66 6.15
N VAL A 47 4.68 1.33 6.29
CA VAL A 47 5.77 0.73 7.08
C VAL A 47 7.13 1.17 6.53
N GLN A 48 7.25 1.30 5.21
CA GLN A 48 8.45 1.78 4.54
C GLN A 48 8.82 3.19 5.01
N THR A 49 7.86 4.12 5.00
CA THR A 49 8.07 5.50 5.47
C THR A 49 8.39 5.54 6.96
N TYR A 50 7.74 4.70 7.77
CA TYR A 50 8.06 4.58 9.20
C TYR A 50 9.51 4.10 9.41
N SER A 51 9.91 3.02 8.75
CA SER A 51 11.28 2.47 8.85
C SER A 51 12.33 3.47 8.38
N GLN A 52 12.07 4.20 7.29
CA GLN A 52 12.95 5.28 6.82
C GLN A 52 13.06 6.40 7.85
N THR A 53 11.95 6.80 8.47
CA THR A 53 11.94 7.85 9.48
C THR A 53 12.79 7.45 10.69
N LEU A 54 12.65 6.21 11.17
CA LEU A 54 13.48 5.68 12.25
C LEU A 54 14.96 5.61 11.87
N TYR A 55 15.26 5.08 10.68
CA TYR A 55 16.63 4.98 10.19
C TYR A 55 17.31 6.35 10.12
N ASN A 56 16.62 7.35 9.59
CA ASN A 56 17.13 8.72 9.51
C ASN A 56 17.37 9.30 10.90
N GLY A 57 16.42 9.11 11.84
CA GLY A 57 16.59 9.55 13.22
C GLY A 57 17.80 8.92 13.91
N TYR A 58 18.01 7.60 13.72
CA TYR A 58 19.16 6.90 14.26
C TYR A 58 20.47 7.31 13.59
N SER A 59 20.49 7.50 12.27
CA SER A 59 21.68 7.94 11.54
C SER A 59 22.17 9.31 12.05
N ILE A 60 21.24 10.27 12.24
CA ILE A 60 21.56 11.56 12.84
C ILE A 60 22.12 11.39 14.25
N PHE A 61 21.46 10.58 15.08
CA PHE A 61 21.94 10.28 16.43
C PHE A 61 23.35 9.70 16.44
N ALA A 62 23.62 8.72 15.58
CA ALA A 62 24.92 8.04 15.50
C ALA A 62 26.05 9.01 15.14
N VAL A 63 25.82 9.91 14.17
CA VAL A 63 26.79 10.96 13.80
C VAL A 63 27.04 11.91 14.98
N LEU A 64 25.99 12.35 15.67
CA LEU A 64 26.15 13.23 16.83
C LEU A 64 26.88 12.54 17.98
N ASN A 65 26.60 11.26 18.22
CA ASN A 65 27.28 10.48 19.24
C ASN A 65 28.77 10.27 18.91
N ASP A 66 29.12 10.07 17.65
CA ASP A 66 30.51 9.94 17.19
C ASP A 66 31.32 11.22 17.37
N ILE A 67 30.70 12.39 17.20
CA ILE A 67 31.36 13.69 17.40
C ILE A 67 31.56 14.02 18.89
N VAL A 68 30.69 13.50 19.76
CA VAL A 68 30.71 13.79 21.20
C VAL A 68 31.65 12.86 21.99
N ASN A 69 31.81 11.61 21.55
CA ASN A 69 32.75 10.65 22.14
C ASN A 69 34.16 10.79 21.56
#